data_AF-Q0EY95-F1
#
_entry.id   AF-Q0EY95-F1
#
_cell.length_a   1.000
_cell.length_b   1.000
_cell.length_c   1.000
_cell.angle_alpha   90.00
_cell.angle_beta   90.00
_cell.angle_gamma   90.00
#
_symmetry.space_group_name_H-M   'P 1'
#
loop_
_entity.id
_entity.type
_entity.pdbx_description
1 polymer ?
#
loop_
_entity_poly.entity_id
_entity_poly.type
_entity_poly.pdbx_seq_one_letter_code
_entity_poly.pdbx_strand_id
1 'polypeptide(L)'
;MYMQGLRQSRNILIQLTIATLLVLILGTYFSDLLRMIYFSNQQTTAGYAINGLIVALFLLALIRMVVLLISYDREEQALSHFQTNLNQNRQDLLEFVSPSSMIAIRVEMLESMRQQRTEIHHQALAATLVAHESTRTALIRFIHNIMILCGVLGTIISLSIALLGASTLLEQAVSSTGMGMVIHGMSTALSTTMTAVICYLFITYFFSALQNLQTRILGRIEQLTTTRLMPLYQVTEEAITGHALDLVREAHLLVQSLNEKVNAFDLQSINESIEKTAAQGRLQHEEMLGQLRVLSALLKDGFRLPKD
;
A
#
# COMPACT_ATOMS: atom_id res chain seq x y z
N MET A 1 0.89 11.54 14.53
CA MET A 1 -0.06 12.39 13.76
C MET A 1 -0.21 11.88 12.32
N TYR A 2 -0.65 10.63 12.09
CA TYR A 2 -0.74 10.04 10.74
C TYR A 2 -1.88 8.98 10.57
N MET A 3 -2.99 9.07 11.32
CA MET A 3 -4.10 8.10 11.19
C MET A 3 -5.27 8.55 10.31
N GLN A 4 -5.21 9.72 9.63
CA GLN A 4 -6.38 10.26 8.91
C GLN A 4 -6.40 10.03 7.38
N GLY A 5 -5.45 9.28 6.81
CA GLY A 5 -5.28 9.22 5.35
C GLY A 5 -5.72 7.95 4.62
N LEU A 6 -6.40 6.99 5.27
CA LEU A 6 -6.51 5.60 4.78
C LEU A 6 -7.85 5.22 4.13
N ARG A 7 -8.79 6.14 3.98
CA ARG A 7 -10.11 5.82 3.38
C ARG A 7 -10.48 6.79 2.27
N GLN A 8 -9.53 7.08 1.40
CA GLN A 8 -9.77 8.00 0.29
C GLN A 8 -10.64 7.33 -0.77
N SER A 9 -10.47 6.02 -0.98
CA SER A 9 -11.34 5.20 -1.85
C SER A 9 -12.82 5.31 -1.44
N ARG A 10 -13.12 5.11 -0.15
CA ARG A 10 -14.46 5.24 0.42
C ARG A 10 -15.03 6.65 0.25
N ASN A 11 -14.21 7.68 0.44
CA ASN A 11 -14.66 9.06 0.24
C ASN A 11 -15.03 9.32 -1.23
N ILE A 12 -14.23 8.84 -2.18
CA ILE A 12 -14.53 8.94 -3.61
C ILE A 12 -15.79 8.12 -3.95
N LEU A 13 -15.97 6.94 -3.36
CA LEU A 13 -17.16 6.11 -3.55
C LEU A 13 -18.44 6.82 -3.04
N ILE A 14 -18.37 7.44 -1.87
CA ILE A 14 -19.47 8.24 -1.31
C ILE A 14 -19.77 9.44 -2.23
N GLN A 15 -18.73 10.17 -2.67
CA GLN A 15 -18.89 11.28 -3.61
C GLN A 15 -19.51 10.83 -4.94
N LEU A 16 -19.08 9.69 -5.49
CA LEU A 16 -19.66 9.10 -6.70
C LEU A 16 -21.14 8.75 -6.50
N THR A 17 -21.48 8.15 -5.36
CA THR A 17 -22.86 7.77 -5.03
C THR A 17 -23.74 9.02 -4.89
N ILE A 18 -23.28 10.02 -4.15
CA ILE A 18 -24.00 11.29 -3.96
C ILE A 18 -24.15 12.02 -5.30
N ALA A 19 -23.08 12.11 -6.10
CA ALA A 19 -23.12 12.77 -7.40
C ALA A 19 -24.07 12.05 -8.37
N THR A 20 -24.06 10.72 -8.39
CA THR A 20 -24.97 9.92 -9.22
C THR A 20 -26.42 10.13 -8.78
N LEU A 21 -26.69 10.12 -7.47
CA LEU A 21 -28.01 10.41 -6.92
C LEU A 21 -28.48 11.83 -7.29
N LEU A 22 -27.59 12.81 -7.15
CA LEU A 22 -27.87 14.20 -7.48
C LEU A 22 -28.20 14.37 -8.96
N VAL A 23 -27.43 13.74 -9.85
CA VAL A 23 -27.72 13.72 -11.30
C VAL A 23 -29.08 13.09 -11.58
N LEU A 24 -29.43 12.00 -10.89
CA LEU A 24 -30.72 11.34 -11.05
C LEU A 24 -31.88 12.22 -10.56
N ILE A 25 -31.73 12.87 -9.41
CA ILE A 25 -32.70 13.83 -8.87
C ILE A 25 -32.89 15.01 -9.82
N LEU A 26 -31.79 15.62 -10.29
CA LEU A 26 -31.87 16.70 -11.28
C LEU A 26 -32.57 16.23 -12.55
N GLY A 27 -32.27 15.03 -13.05
CA GLY A 27 -32.93 14.45 -14.20
C GLY A 27 -34.44 14.30 -14.01
N THR A 28 -34.89 13.90 -12.83
CA THR A 28 -36.34 13.81 -12.52
C THR A 28 -36.99 15.18 -12.38
N TYR A 29 -36.29 16.17 -11.79
CA TYR A 29 -36.80 17.53 -11.63
C TYR A 29 -36.93 18.24 -12.98
N PHE A 30 -35.95 18.09 -13.87
CA PHE A 30 -35.98 18.63 -15.22
C PHE A 30 -36.67 17.68 -16.21
N SER A 31 -37.49 16.74 -15.74
CA SER A 31 -38.09 15.72 -16.58
C SER A 31 -38.98 16.30 -17.68
N ASP A 32 -39.76 17.34 -17.40
CA ASP A 32 -40.60 18.00 -18.41
C ASP A 32 -39.77 18.68 -19.52
N LEU A 33 -38.67 19.34 -19.14
CA LEU A 33 -37.75 20.00 -20.06
C LEU A 33 -36.96 18.96 -20.89
N LEU A 34 -36.50 17.88 -20.24
CA LEU A 34 -35.87 16.74 -20.90
C LEU A 34 -36.84 16.03 -21.84
N ARG A 35 -38.10 15.85 -21.45
CA ARG A 35 -39.12 15.24 -22.31
C ARG A 35 -39.46 16.11 -23.50
N MET A 36 -39.50 17.43 -23.30
CA MET A 36 -39.67 18.40 -24.38
C MET A 36 -38.52 18.35 -25.41
N ILE A 37 -37.26 18.27 -24.94
CA ILE A 37 -36.07 18.29 -25.80
C ILE A 37 -35.79 16.91 -26.42
N TYR A 38 -35.94 15.82 -25.67
CA TYR A 38 -35.56 14.47 -26.08
C TYR A 38 -36.71 13.65 -26.65
N PHE A 39 -37.93 13.73 -26.10
CA PHE A 39 -39.01 12.80 -26.45
C PHE A 39 -40.05 13.38 -27.42
N SER A 40 -40.38 14.66 -27.36
CA SER A 40 -41.34 15.27 -28.29
C SER A 40 -40.77 15.65 -29.66
N ASN A 41 -39.44 15.75 -29.80
CA ASN A 41 -38.76 16.17 -31.04
C ASN A 41 -37.87 15.09 -31.69
N GLN A 42 -37.84 13.86 -31.16
CA GLN A 42 -37.12 12.72 -31.75
C GLN A 42 -38.12 11.70 -32.31
N GLN A 43 -38.58 11.88 -33.56
CA GLN A 43 -39.31 10.83 -34.27
C GLN A 43 -38.38 9.81 -34.96
N THR A 44 -37.08 10.09 -35.07
CA THR A 44 -36.14 9.21 -35.77
C THR A 44 -35.64 8.11 -34.83
N THR A 45 -35.91 6.85 -35.17
CA THR A 45 -35.48 5.67 -34.40
C THR A 45 -33.97 5.64 -34.14
N ALA A 46 -33.19 6.24 -35.05
CA ALA A 46 -31.73 6.39 -34.91
C ALA A 46 -31.31 7.22 -33.69
N GLY A 47 -32.06 8.27 -33.33
CA GLY A 47 -31.74 9.13 -32.18
C GLY A 47 -31.81 8.38 -30.85
N TYR A 48 -32.90 7.61 -30.65
CA TYR A 48 -33.06 6.76 -29.48
C TYR A 48 -31.97 5.68 -29.40
N ALA A 49 -31.59 5.08 -30.53
CA ALA A 49 -30.54 4.07 -30.56
C ALA A 49 -29.17 4.64 -30.11
N ILE A 50 -28.78 5.81 -30.62
CA ILE A 50 -27.48 6.42 -30.30
C ILE A 50 -27.44 6.95 -28.86
N ASN A 51 -28.49 7.66 -28.43
CA ASN A 51 -28.57 8.11 -27.03
C ASN A 51 -28.60 6.92 -26.06
N GLY A 52 -29.35 5.86 -26.40
CA GLY A 52 -29.36 4.62 -25.63
C GLY A 52 -27.97 3.98 -25.53
N LEU A 53 -27.21 3.96 -26.62
CA LEU A 53 -25.83 3.47 -26.64
C LEU A 53 -24.91 4.32 -25.74
N ILE A 54 -24.99 5.66 -25.82
CA ILE A 54 -24.21 6.57 -24.96
C ILE A 54 -24.50 6.30 -23.48
N VAL A 55 -25.78 6.17 -23.11
CA VAL A 55 -26.20 5.88 -21.74
C VAL A 55 -25.75 4.49 -21.29
N ALA A 56 -25.84 3.47 -22.16
CA ALA A 56 -25.37 2.13 -21.86
C ALA A 56 -23.85 2.09 -21.60
N LEU A 57 -23.06 2.76 -22.44
CA LEU A 57 -21.62 2.92 -22.23
C LEU A 57 -21.31 3.67 -20.93
N PHE A 58 -22.08 4.73 -20.64
CA PHE A 58 -21.96 5.49 -19.40
C PHE A 58 -22.19 4.62 -18.16
N LEU A 59 -23.28 3.85 -18.14
CA LEU A 59 -23.58 2.94 -17.03
C LEU A 59 -22.51 1.87 -16.87
N LEU A 60 -22.02 1.32 -17.98
CA LEU A 60 -20.96 0.31 -17.95
C LEU A 60 -19.64 0.88 -17.38
N ALA A 61 -19.28 2.12 -17.73
CA ALA A 61 -18.14 2.81 -17.13
C ALA A 61 -18.34 3.06 -15.63
N LEU A 62 -19.54 3.49 -15.21
CA LEU A 62 -19.87 3.76 -13.81
C LEU A 62 -19.78 2.49 -12.97
N ILE A 63 -20.38 1.37 -13.43
CA ILE A 63 -20.28 0.07 -12.77
C ILE A 63 -18.81 -0.34 -12.64
N ARG A 64 -18.03 -0.22 -13.71
CA ARG A 64 -16.60 -0.56 -13.67
C ARG A 64 -15.83 0.31 -12.68
N MET A 65 -16.11 1.61 -12.59
CA MET A 65 -15.51 2.49 -11.59
C MET A 65 -15.85 2.07 -10.16
N VAL A 66 -17.11 1.75 -9.89
CA VAL A 66 -17.55 1.28 -8.55
C VAL A 66 -16.80 0.00 -8.16
N VAL A 67 -16.73 -0.98 -9.07
CA VAL A 67 -16.00 -2.24 -8.81
C VAL A 67 -14.52 -1.99 -8.51
N LEU A 68 -13.87 -1.08 -9.25
CA LEU A 68 -12.47 -0.72 -9.01
C LEU A 68 -12.30 0.01 -7.67
N LEU A 69 -13.16 0.97 -7.34
CA LEU A 69 -13.12 1.69 -6.06
C LEU A 69 -13.28 0.76 -4.86
N ILE A 70 -14.21 -0.21 -4.93
CA ILE A 70 -14.37 -1.24 -3.89
C ILE A 70 -13.10 -2.09 -3.78
N SER A 71 -12.50 -2.46 -4.90
CA SER A 71 -11.24 -3.21 -4.89
C SER A 71 -10.12 -2.41 -4.23
N TYR A 72 -9.99 -1.12 -4.54
CA TYR A 72 -9.00 -0.25 -3.92
C TYR A 72 -9.27 0.04 -2.44
N ASP A 73 -10.53 0.06 -2.00
CA ASP A 73 -10.85 0.14 -0.56
C ASP A 73 -10.33 -1.09 0.19
N ARG A 74 -10.45 -2.28 -0.39
CA ARG A 74 -9.85 -3.50 0.17
C ARG A 74 -8.31 -3.42 0.21
N GLU A 75 -7.67 -2.86 -0.80
CA GLU A 75 -6.22 -2.62 -0.80
C GLU A 75 -5.79 -1.61 0.27
N GLU A 76 -6.52 -0.51 0.45
CA GLU A 76 -6.24 0.47 1.52
C GLU A 76 -6.36 -0.18 2.91
N GLN A 77 -7.37 -1.04 3.12
CA GLN A 77 -7.55 -1.78 4.37
C GLN A 77 -6.40 -2.78 4.59
N ALA A 78 -6.04 -3.57 3.58
CA ALA A 78 -4.93 -4.52 3.67
C ALA A 78 -3.61 -3.82 3.99
N LEU A 79 -3.32 -2.70 3.33
CA LEU A 79 -2.14 -1.89 3.59
C LEU A 79 -2.15 -1.27 5.00
N SER A 80 -3.32 -0.83 5.48
CA SER A 80 -3.47 -0.33 6.85
C SER A 80 -3.19 -1.42 7.89
N HIS A 81 -3.76 -2.61 7.73
CA HIS A 81 -3.53 -3.73 8.64
C HIS A 81 -2.06 -4.13 8.66
N PHE A 82 -1.45 -4.25 7.47
CA PHE A 82 -0.03 -4.55 7.32
C PHE A 82 0.86 -3.51 8.03
N GLN A 83 0.59 -2.21 7.83
CA GLN A 83 1.35 -1.15 8.48
C GLN A 83 1.20 -1.19 10.01
N THR A 84 0.01 -1.52 10.53
CA THR A 84 -0.22 -1.71 11.96
C THR A 84 0.58 -2.91 12.49
N ASN A 85 0.57 -4.05 11.80
CA ASN A 85 1.33 -5.24 12.19
C ASN A 85 2.84 -4.94 12.24
N LEU A 86 3.33 -4.21 11.24
CA LEU A 86 4.72 -3.79 11.17
C LEU A 86 5.11 -2.85 12.32
N ASN A 87 4.24 -1.88 12.66
CA ASN A 87 4.50 -0.96 13.77
C ASN A 87 4.42 -1.64 15.15
N GLN A 88 3.63 -2.70 15.26
CA GLN A 88 3.52 -3.52 16.46
C GLN A 88 4.60 -4.59 16.57
N ASN A 89 5.53 -4.68 15.59
CA ASN A 89 6.55 -5.73 15.50
C ASN A 89 5.96 -7.14 15.68
N ARG A 90 4.81 -7.41 15.07
CA ARG A 90 4.23 -8.76 15.09
C ARG A 90 5.15 -9.75 14.36
N GLN A 91 5.18 -10.99 14.86
CA GLN A 91 5.93 -12.08 14.21
C GLN A 91 5.37 -12.39 12.82
N ASP A 92 4.05 -12.41 12.68
CA ASP A 92 3.39 -12.54 11.39
C ASP A 92 2.94 -11.17 10.88
N LEU A 93 3.59 -10.69 9.81
CA LEU A 93 3.28 -9.41 9.18
C LEU A 93 2.00 -9.46 8.36
N LEU A 94 1.58 -10.65 7.90
CA LEU A 94 0.41 -10.86 7.05
C LEU A 94 -0.86 -11.23 7.83
N GLU A 95 -0.80 -11.22 9.17
CA GLU A 95 -1.97 -11.45 10.03
C GLU A 95 -3.09 -10.44 9.70
N PHE A 96 -4.29 -10.92 9.37
CA PHE A 96 -5.44 -10.10 8.92
C PHE A 96 -5.22 -9.32 7.60
N VAL A 97 -4.19 -9.64 6.81
CA VAL A 97 -3.97 -9.08 5.47
C VAL A 97 -4.49 -10.06 4.43
N SER A 98 -5.29 -9.58 3.48
CA SER A 98 -5.81 -10.43 2.40
C SER A 98 -4.66 -10.99 1.55
N PRO A 99 -4.59 -12.31 1.29
CA PRO A 99 -3.51 -12.91 0.49
C PRO A 99 -3.43 -12.37 -0.94
N SER A 100 -4.58 -11.99 -1.50
CA SER A 100 -4.68 -11.40 -2.84
C SER A 100 -4.32 -9.92 -2.91
N SER A 101 -3.93 -9.29 -1.79
CA SER A 101 -3.62 -7.86 -1.77
C SER A 101 -2.25 -7.59 -2.39
N MET A 102 -2.10 -6.38 -2.94
CA MET A 102 -0.84 -5.97 -3.58
C MET A 102 0.34 -6.02 -2.60
N ILE A 103 0.10 -5.70 -1.32
CA ILE A 103 1.13 -5.75 -0.29
C ILE A 103 1.48 -7.18 0.13
N ALA A 104 0.51 -8.10 0.21
CA ALA A 104 0.77 -9.50 0.50
C ALA A 104 1.60 -10.15 -0.61
N ILE A 105 1.19 -9.96 -1.87
CA ILE A 105 1.94 -10.43 -3.04
C ILE A 105 3.36 -9.84 -3.04
N ARG A 106 3.52 -8.56 -2.66
CA ARG A 106 4.84 -7.93 -2.56
C ARG A 106 5.72 -8.62 -1.51
N VAL A 107 5.18 -8.91 -0.33
CA VAL A 107 5.93 -9.58 0.75
C VAL A 107 6.32 -11.00 0.34
N GLU A 108 5.41 -11.76 -0.26
CA GLU A 108 5.68 -13.11 -0.75
C GLU A 108 6.76 -13.13 -1.85
N MET A 109 6.73 -12.14 -2.75
CA MET A 109 7.74 -11.97 -3.78
C MET A 109 9.12 -11.62 -3.19
N LEU A 110 9.17 -10.75 -2.19
CA LEU A 110 10.43 -10.43 -1.49
C LEU A 110 10.97 -11.64 -0.70
N GLU A 111 10.09 -12.41 -0.07
CA GLU A 111 10.46 -13.59 0.69
C GLU A 111 11.00 -14.70 -0.23
N SER A 112 10.34 -14.97 -1.35
CA SER A 112 10.81 -15.96 -2.34
C SER A 112 12.16 -15.56 -2.96
N MET A 113 12.37 -14.27 -3.28
CA MET A 113 13.67 -13.77 -3.74
C MET A 113 14.76 -13.94 -2.68
N ARG A 114 14.45 -13.66 -1.41
CA ARG A 114 15.38 -13.88 -0.29
C ARG A 114 15.77 -15.36 -0.15
N GLN A 115 14.78 -16.26 -0.25
CA GLN A 115 15.03 -17.72 -0.17
C GLN A 115 15.93 -18.21 -1.30
N GLN A 116 15.77 -17.64 -2.50
CA GLN A 116 16.58 -17.96 -3.69
C GLN A 116 17.93 -17.22 -3.72
N ARG A 117 18.21 -16.35 -2.75
CA ARG A 117 19.41 -15.50 -2.67
C ARG A 117 19.64 -14.66 -3.93
N THR A 118 18.56 -14.21 -4.57
CA THR A 118 18.63 -13.33 -5.74
C THR A 118 18.63 -11.87 -5.30
N GLU A 119 19.36 -11.02 -6.02
CA GLU A 119 19.29 -9.58 -5.81
C GLU A 119 17.86 -9.06 -6.04
N ILE A 120 17.39 -8.23 -5.12
CA ILE A 120 16.06 -7.64 -5.20
C ILE A 120 16.15 -6.36 -6.03
N HIS A 121 15.71 -6.43 -7.29
CA HIS A 121 15.60 -5.25 -8.16
C HIS A 121 14.30 -4.48 -7.90
N HIS A 122 14.32 -3.55 -6.95
CA HIS A 122 13.15 -2.74 -6.57
C HIS A 122 12.46 -2.05 -7.76
N GLN A 123 13.24 -1.53 -8.71
CA GLN A 123 12.69 -0.87 -9.90
C GLN A 123 11.87 -1.82 -10.79
N ALA A 124 12.30 -3.07 -10.92
CA ALA A 124 11.56 -4.09 -11.69
C ALA A 124 10.26 -4.47 -11.00
N LEU A 125 10.27 -4.58 -9.67
CA LEU A 125 9.07 -4.84 -8.86
C LEU A 125 8.03 -3.72 -8.99
N ALA A 126 8.48 -2.47 -8.86
CA ALA A 126 7.64 -1.29 -9.02
C ALA A 126 7.07 -1.18 -10.44
N ALA A 127 7.92 -1.35 -11.47
CA ALA A 127 7.49 -1.29 -12.87
C ALA A 127 6.46 -2.37 -13.21
N THR A 128 6.65 -3.60 -12.72
CA THR A 128 5.70 -4.71 -12.94
C THR A 128 4.36 -4.43 -12.27
N LEU A 129 4.37 -3.87 -11.05
CA LEU A 129 3.15 -3.49 -10.33
C LEU A 129 2.38 -2.37 -11.07
N VAL A 130 3.09 -1.33 -11.53
CA VAL A 130 2.52 -0.24 -12.33
C VAL A 130 1.93 -0.78 -13.63
N ALA A 131 2.65 -1.65 -14.34
CA ALA A 131 2.19 -2.23 -15.59
C ALA A 131 0.89 -3.04 -15.40
N HIS A 132 0.85 -3.91 -14.39
CA HIS A 132 -0.33 -4.69 -14.07
C HIS A 132 -1.52 -3.78 -13.74
N GLU A 133 -1.33 -2.76 -12.90
CA GLU A 133 -2.41 -1.89 -12.45
C GLU A 133 -2.92 -0.96 -13.56
N SER A 134 -2.05 -0.52 -14.47
CA SER A 134 -2.41 0.32 -15.63
C SER A 134 -3.44 -0.35 -16.56
N THR A 135 -3.42 -1.67 -16.66
CA THR A 135 -4.36 -2.42 -17.51
C THR A 135 -5.78 -2.45 -16.93
N ARG A 136 -5.94 -2.37 -15.60
CA ARG A 136 -7.25 -2.51 -14.94
C ARG A 136 -8.24 -1.40 -15.31
N THR A 137 -7.72 -0.24 -15.71
CA THR A 137 -8.49 0.95 -16.11
C THR A 137 -8.66 1.10 -17.63
N ALA A 138 -8.19 0.14 -18.44
CA ALA A 138 -8.22 0.22 -19.90
C ALA A 138 -9.64 0.39 -20.47
N LEU A 139 -10.61 -0.36 -19.94
CA LEU A 139 -12.01 -0.28 -20.37
C LEU A 139 -12.59 1.13 -20.14
N ILE A 140 -12.30 1.74 -18.98
CA ILE A 140 -12.79 3.10 -18.67
C ILE A 140 -12.17 4.11 -19.64
N ARG A 141 -10.87 3.99 -19.95
CA ARG A 141 -10.20 4.82 -20.97
C ARG A 141 -10.86 4.68 -22.34
N PHE A 142 -11.15 3.44 -22.74
CA PHE A 142 -11.82 3.17 -24.01
C PHE A 142 -13.20 3.85 -24.08
N ILE A 143 -14.02 3.70 -23.03
CA ILE A 143 -15.35 4.32 -22.99
C ILE A 143 -15.26 5.84 -22.98
N HIS A 144 -14.37 6.40 -22.16
CA HIS A 144 -14.14 7.84 -22.10
C HIS A 144 -13.79 8.42 -23.48
N ASN A 145 -12.91 7.76 -24.23
CA ASN A 145 -12.53 8.20 -25.57
C ASN A 145 -13.66 8.01 -26.59
N ILE A 146 -14.34 6.86 -26.60
CA ILE A 146 -15.38 6.59 -27.61
C ILE A 146 -16.67 7.37 -27.38
N MET A 147 -16.94 7.82 -26.14
CA MET A 147 -18.18 8.52 -25.79
C MET A 147 -18.39 9.82 -26.58
N ILE A 148 -17.33 10.63 -26.73
CA ILE A 148 -17.39 11.84 -27.55
C ILE A 148 -17.53 11.48 -29.03
N LEU A 149 -16.83 10.44 -29.50
CA LEU A 149 -16.96 9.95 -30.88
C LEU A 149 -18.39 9.45 -31.17
N CYS A 150 -19.06 8.81 -30.22
CA CYS A 150 -20.48 8.44 -30.34
C CYS A 150 -21.38 9.67 -30.45
N GLY A 151 -21.09 10.74 -29.70
CA GLY A 151 -21.81 12.01 -29.83
C GLY A 151 -21.63 12.64 -31.21
N VAL A 152 -20.40 12.67 -31.74
CA VAL A 152 -20.11 13.16 -33.10
C VAL A 152 -20.72 12.25 -34.18
N LEU A 153 -20.71 10.93 -33.99
CA LEU A 153 -21.42 10.01 -34.88
C LEU A 153 -22.93 10.30 -34.89
N GLY A 154 -23.49 10.61 -33.73
CA GLY A 154 -24.87 11.07 -33.56
C GLY A 154 -25.19 12.28 -34.42
N THR A 155 -24.33 13.29 -34.44
CA THR A 155 -24.54 14.48 -35.28
C THR A 155 -24.48 14.17 -36.75
N ILE A 156 -23.50 13.36 -37.19
CA ILE A 156 -23.32 13.00 -38.59
C ILE A 156 -24.58 12.29 -39.11
N ILE A 157 -25.05 11.25 -38.41
CA ILE A 157 -26.24 10.49 -38.80
C ILE A 157 -27.47 11.40 -38.82
N SER A 158 -27.61 12.24 -37.79
CA SER A 158 -28.77 13.14 -37.66
C SER A 158 -28.79 14.22 -38.74
N LEU A 159 -27.64 14.76 -39.11
CA LEU A 159 -27.50 15.72 -40.21
C LEU A 159 -27.76 15.06 -41.57
N SER A 160 -27.33 13.82 -41.78
CA SER A 160 -27.67 13.06 -42.98
C SER A 160 -29.19 12.88 -43.12
N ILE A 161 -29.90 12.55 -42.03
CA ILE A 161 -31.37 12.47 -42.03
C ILE A 161 -32.01 13.83 -42.34
N ALA A 162 -31.47 14.91 -41.77
CA ALA A 162 -31.96 16.25 -42.05
C ALA A 162 -31.79 16.63 -43.54
N LEU A 163 -30.65 16.28 -44.16
CA LEU A 163 -30.42 16.52 -45.60
C LEU A 163 -31.37 15.70 -46.48
N LEU A 164 -31.66 14.44 -46.11
CA LEU A 164 -32.69 13.64 -46.78
C LEU A 164 -34.06 14.31 -46.68
N GLY A 165 -34.42 14.83 -45.49
CA GLY A 165 -35.64 15.62 -45.31
C GLY A 165 -35.71 16.87 -46.20
N ALA A 166 -34.61 17.60 -46.32
CA ALA A 166 -34.53 18.77 -47.20
C ALA A 166 -34.68 18.40 -48.69
N SER A 167 -34.14 17.27 -49.13
CA SER A 167 -34.32 16.75 -50.49
C SER A 167 -35.80 16.47 -50.78
N THR A 168 -36.53 15.86 -49.83
CA THR A 168 -37.98 15.59 -50.01
C THR A 168 -38.83 16.86 -50.08
N LEU A 169 -38.41 17.94 -49.42
CA LEU A 169 -39.06 19.25 -49.54
C LEU A 169 -38.86 19.90 -50.92
N LEU A 170 -37.69 19.70 -51.53
CA LEU A 170 -37.39 20.22 -52.86
C LEU A 170 -38.15 19.48 -53.96
N GLU A 171 -38.40 18.18 -53.80
CA GLU A 171 -39.14 17.37 -54.78
C GLU A 171 -40.66 17.52 -54.68
N GLN A 172 -41.20 17.79 -53.48
CA GLN A 172 -42.64 17.94 -53.24
C GLN A 172 -42.95 19.27 -52.56
N ALA A 173 -43.42 20.26 -53.33
CA ALA A 173 -43.68 21.64 -52.89
C ALA A 173 -44.70 21.80 -51.74
N VAL A 174 -45.31 20.72 -51.24
CA VAL A 174 -46.27 20.72 -50.12
C VAL A 174 -46.10 19.45 -49.26
N SER A 175 -44.89 19.16 -48.75
CA SER A 175 -44.69 18.05 -47.79
C SER A 175 -44.33 18.58 -46.40
N SER A 176 -45.32 18.77 -45.53
CA SER A 176 -45.10 19.08 -44.10
C SER A 176 -44.20 18.04 -43.41
N THR A 177 -44.21 16.80 -43.92
CA THR A 177 -43.36 15.68 -43.50
C THR A 177 -41.87 15.94 -43.70
N GLY A 178 -41.47 16.54 -44.83
CA GLY A 178 -40.06 16.83 -45.12
C GLY A 178 -39.48 17.83 -44.11
N MET A 179 -40.26 18.86 -43.74
CA MET A 179 -39.86 19.87 -42.76
C MET A 179 -39.74 19.28 -41.35
N GLY A 180 -40.63 18.35 -40.97
CA GLY A 180 -40.53 17.58 -39.74
C GLY A 180 -39.23 16.77 -39.65
N MET A 181 -38.82 16.11 -40.74
CA MET A 181 -37.56 15.35 -40.76
C MET A 181 -36.32 16.23 -40.59
N VAL A 182 -36.29 17.43 -41.19
CA VAL A 182 -35.18 18.38 -41.01
C VAL A 182 -35.07 18.83 -39.55
N ILE A 183 -36.19 19.27 -38.97
CA ILE A 183 -36.25 19.78 -37.59
C ILE A 183 -35.85 18.68 -36.59
N HIS A 184 -36.40 17.47 -36.75
CA HIS A 184 -36.09 16.34 -35.88
C HIS A 184 -34.64 15.85 -36.04
N GLY A 185 -34.10 15.86 -37.26
CA GLY A 185 -32.68 15.59 -37.50
C GLY A 185 -31.78 16.58 -36.75
N MET A 186 -32.03 17.89 -36.88
CA MET A 186 -31.24 18.89 -36.15
C MET A 186 -31.36 18.76 -34.62
N SER A 187 -32.57 18.52 -34.11
CA SER A 187 -32.80 18.31 -32.66
C SER A 187 -32.11 17.06 -32.13
N THR A 188 -32.10 15.98 -32.91
CA THR A 188 -31.41 14.73 -32.56
C THR A 188 -29.88 14.93 -32.51
N ALA A 189 -29.33 15.68 -33.46
CA ALA A 189 -27.90 16.02 -33.47
C ALA A 189 -27.49 16.75 -32.18
N LEU A 190 -28.26 17.75 -31.75
CA LEU A 190 -27.97 18.54 -30.56
C LEU A 190 -28.14 17.73 -29.27
N SER A 191 -29.17 16.89 -29.19
CA SER A 191 -29.42 16.04 -28.02
C SER A 191 -28.33 14.98 -27.82
N THR A 192 -27.87 14.35 -28.90
CA THR A 192 -26.81 13.32 -28.82
C THR A 192 -25.46 13.89 -28.38
N THR A 193 -25.09 15.09 -28.84
CA THR A 193 -23.87 15.77 -28.38
C THR A 193 -23.98 16.22 -26.93
N MET A 194 -25.12 16.80 -26.55
CA MET A 194 -25.34 17.23 -25.17
C MET A 194 -25.22 16.06 -24.20
N THR A 195 -25.85 14.92 -24.52
CA THR A 195 -25.75 13.70 -23.69
C THR A 195 -24.31 13.21 -23.58
N ALA A 196 -23.62 13.09 -24.73
CA ALA A 196 -22.24 12.63 -24.77
C ALA A 196 -21.30 13.51 -23.92
N VAL A 197 -21.43 14.84 -24.03
CA VAL A 197 -20.59 15.79 -23.29
C VAL A 197 -20.86 15.72 -21.79
N ILE A 198 -22.13 15.68 -21.36
CA ILE A 198 -22.47 15.61 -19.92
C ILE A 198 -21.95 14.30 -19.31
N CYS A 199 -22.21 13.16 -19.96
CA CYS A 199 -21.73 11.86 -19.52
C CYS A 199 -20.19 11.81 -19.50
N TYR A 200 -19.54 12.39 -20.50
CA TYR A 200 -18.08 12.47 -20.59
C TYR A 200 -17.49 13.28 -19.44
N LEU A 201 -18.02 14.47 -19.14
CA LEU A 201 -17.53 15.31 -18.04
C LEU A 201 -17.65 14.59 -16.69
N PHE A 202 -18.77 13.90 -16.46
CA PHE A 202 -18.97 13.11 -15.25
C PHE A 202 -17.91 11.99 -15.13
N ILE A 203 -17.73 11.18 -16.19
CA ILE A 203 -16.72 10.13 -16.22
C ILE A 203 -15.31 10.70 -16.04
N THR A 204 -14.99 11.83 -16.67
CA THR A 204 -13.67 12.47 -16.61
C THR A 204 -13.27 12.77 -15.16
N TYR A 205 -14.18 13.38 -14.40
CA TYR A 205 -13.93 13.75 -13.02
C TYR A 205 -13.61 12.53 -12.14
N PHE A 206 -14.49 11.51 -12.15
CA PHE A 206 -14.31 10.33 -11.34
C PHE A 206 -13.18 9.43 -11.82
N PHE A 207 -12.90 9.42 -13.13
CA PHE A 207 -11.77 8.70 -13.68
C PHE A 207 -10.44 9.31 -13.21
N SER A 208 -10.32 10.65 -13.20
CA SER A 208 -9.15 11.33 -12.64
C SER A 208 -9.00 11.04 -11.14
N ALA A 209 -10.09 11.08 -10.37
CA ALA A 209 -10.06 10.71 -8.95
C ALA A 209 -9.59 9.26 -8.72
N LEU A 210 -10.04 8.32 -9.56
CA LEU A 210 -9.62 6.92 -9.53
C LEU A 210 -8.12 6.75 -9.85
N GLN A 211 -7.61 7.46 -10.86
CA GLN A 211 -6.18 7.46 -11.19
C GLN A 211 -5.33 8.02 -10.05
N ASN A 212 -5.76 9.11 -9.41
CA ASN A 212 -5.07 9.68 -8.26
C ASN A 212 -5.01 8.70 -7.08
N LEU A 213 -6.10 7.96 -6.83
CA LEU A 213 -6.14 6.89 -5.82
C LEU A 213 -5.17 5.76 -6.16
N GLN A 214 -5.18 5.29 -7.41
CA GLN A 214 -4.28 4.25 -7.91
C GLN A 214 -2.81 4.63 -7.68
N THR A 215 -2.41 5.81 -8.16
CA THR A 215 -1.04 6.33 -8.00
C THR A 215 -0.64 6.44 -6.53
N ARG A 216 -1.57 6.86 -5.66
CA ARG A 216 -1.31 6.98 -4.23
C ARG A 216 -1.11 5.62 -3.55
N ILE A 217 -1.94 4.62 -3.85
CA ILE A 217 -1.81 3.28 -3.27
C ILE A 217 -0.48 2.65 -3.70
N LEU A 218 -0.17 2.68 -5.00
CA LEU A 218 1.13 2.23 -5.51
C LEU A 218 2.29 2.97 -4.84
N GLY A 219 2.23 4.30 -4.79
CA GLY A 219 3.25 5.12 -4.15
C GLY A 219 3.46 4.76 -2.67
N ARG A 220 2.40 4.43 -1.93
CA ARG A 220 2.52 3.98 -0.53
C ARG A 220 3.12 2.59 -0.42
N ILE A 221 2.75 1.66 -1.30
CA ILE A 221 3.37 0.32 -1.33
C ILE A 221 4.86 0.42 -1.61
N GLU A 222 5.27 1.26 -2.57
CA GLU A 222 6.68 1.45 -2.89
C GLU A 222 7.43 2.19 -1.77
N GLN A 223 6.83 3.23 -1.19
CA GLN A 223 7.41 3.91 -0.04
C GLN A 223 7.62 2.93 1.13
N LEU A 224 6.62 2.10 1.44
CA LEU A 224 6.72 1.10 2.50
C LEU A 224 7.73 0.01 2.17
N THR A 225 7.77 -0.43 0.91
CA THR A 225 8.76 -1.40 0.43
C THR A 225 10.17 -0.85 0.65
N THR A 226 10.48 0.35 0.18
CA THR A 226 11.83 0.93 0.27
C THR A 226 12.23 1.25 1.70
N THR A 227 11.33 1.83 2.50
CA THR A 227 11.66 2.32 3.85
C THR A 227 11.65 1.24 4.92
N ARG A 228 10.84 0.18 4.73
CA ARG A 228 10.62 -0.82 5.78
C ARG A 228 10.87 -2.26 5.34
N LEU A 229 10.49 -2.66 4.13
CA LEU A 229 10.66 -4.05 3.70
C LEU A 229 12.06 -4.33 3.16
N MET A 230 12.62 -3.44 2.33
CA MET A 230 13.93 -3.65 1.73
C MET A 230 15.01 -3.96 2.78
N PRO A 231 15.11 -3.22 3.91
CA PRO A 231 16.09 -3.52 4.96
C PRO A 231 15.87 -4.88 5.65
N LEU A 232 14.64 -5.41 5.66
CA LEU A 232 14.32 -6.70 6.27
C LEU A 232 14.65 -7.90 5.37
N TYR A 233 14.59 -7.71 4.04
CA TYR A 233 14.71 -8.80 3.07
C TYR A 233 16.01 -8.76 2.26
N GLN A 234 16.64 -7.60 2.10
CA GLN A 234 17.91 -7.46 1.38
C GLN A 234 19.06 -7.39 2.40
N VAL A 235 19.75 -8.51 2.60
CA VAL A 235 21.07 -8.53 3.24
C VAL A 235 22.08 -8.13 2.16
N THR A 236 22.33 -6.84 2.01
CA THR A 236 23.34 -6.32 1.08
C THR A 236 24.72 -6.88 1.47
N GLU A 237 25.58 -7.23 0.52
CA GLU A 237 26.96 -7.67 0.81
C GLU A 237 27.74 -6.63 1.63
N GLU A 238 27.41 -5.34 1.49
CA GLU A 238 27.92 -4.25 2.33
C GLU A 238 27.49 -4.36 3.80
N ALA A 239 26.27 -4.86 4.07
CA ALA A 239 25.83 -5.15 5.43
C ALA A 239 26.63 -6.33 6.01
N ILE A 240 26.90 -7.37 5.21
CA ILE A 240 27.76 -8.49 5.65
C ILE A 240 29.17 -8.00 5.95
N THR A 241 29.71 -7.11 5.12
CA THR A 241 31.04 -6.52 5.30
C THR A 241 31.10 -5.60 6.51
N GLY A 242 30.06 -4.79 6.74
CA GLY A 242 29.91 -3.94 7.93
C GLY A 242 29.76 -4.75 9.22
N HIS A 243 28.88 -5.75 9.23
CA HIS A 243 28.71 -6.67 10.35
C HIS A 243 29.96 -7.51 10.63
N ALA A 244 30.70 -7.90 9.58
CA ALA A 244 32.00 -8.57 9.74
C ALA A 244 33.06 -7.63 10.32
N LEU A 245 33.10 -6.36 9.88
CA LEU A 245 33.98 -5.35 10.46
C LEU A 245 33.63 -5.05 11.92
N ASP A 246 32.35 -4.97 12.27
CA ASP A 246 31.89 -4.79 13.64
C ASP A 246 32.21 -6.01 14.50
N LEU A 247 32.01 -7.23 13.99
CA LEU A 247 32.43 -8.46 14.68
C LEU A 247 33.94 -8.52 14.90
N VAL A 248 34.74 -8.12 13.91
CA VAL A 248 36.21 -8.04 14.04
C VAL A 248 36.61 -6.99 15.08
N ARG A 249 35.91 -5.85 15.12
CA ARG A 249 36.13 -4.79 16.10
C ARG A 249 35.74 -5.22 17.51
N GLU A 250 34.60 -5.89 17.68
CA GLU A 250 34.17 -6.45 18.96
C GLU A 250 35.12 -7.55 19.43
N ALA A 251 35.58 -8.43 18.53
CA ALA A 251 36.60 -9.42 18.84
C ALA A 251 37.92 -8.75 19.27
N HIS A 252 38.33 -7.66 18.60
CA HIS A 252 39.53 -6.91 18.98
C HIS A 252 39.40 -6.26 20.36
N LEU A 253 38.24 -5.65 20.66
CA LEU A 253 37.95 -5.07 21.97
C LEU A 253 37.89 -6.14 23.07
N LEU A 254 37.32 -7.31 22.78
CA LEU A 254 37.33 -8.46 23.68
C LEU A 254 38.77 -8.91 23.96
N VAL A 255 39.61 -9.08 22.93
CA VAL A 255 41.03 -9.45 23.09
C VAL A 255 41.78 -8.40 23.89
N GLN A 256 41.55 -7.11 23.65
CA GLN A 256 42.19 -6.03 24.40
C GLN A 256 41.77 -6.06 25.87
N SER A 257 40.47 -6.21 26.15
CA SER A 257 39.96 -6.32 27.53
C SER A 257 40.49 -7.57 28.25
N LEU A 258 40.71 -8.66 27.51
CA LEU A 258 41.25 -9.91 28.03
C LEU A 258 42.74 -9.75 28.32
N ASN A 259 43.50 -9.12 27.42
CA ASN A 259 44.92 -8.81 27.63
C ASN A 259 45.14 -7.82 28.78
N GLU A 260 44.29 -6.82 28.93
CA GLU A 260 44.34 -5.85 30.03
C GLU A 260 44.03 -6.54 31.37
N LYS A 261 43.04 -7.43 31.40
CA LYS A 261 42.74 -8.26 32.59
C LYS A 261 43.84 -9.28 32.89
N VAL A 262 44.44 -9.91 31.89
CA VAL A 262 45.55 -10.87 32.06
C VAL A 262 46.84 -10.17 32.51
N ASN A 263 47.12 -8.96 32.04
CA ASN A 263 48.24 -8.17 32.55
C ASN A 263 47.97 -7.59 33.94
N ALA A 264 46.69 -7.34 34.29
CA ALA A 264 46.29 -7.02 35.66
C ALA A 264 46.29 -8.23 36.60
N PHE A 265 46.33 -9.47 36.06
CA PHE A 265 46.71 -10.68 36.79
C PHE A 265 48.23 -10.67 37.02
N ASP A 266 48.68 -9.73 37.84
CA ASP A 266 50.07 -9.63 38.25
C ASP A 266 50.44 -10.86 39.09
N LEU A 267 51.22 -11.77 38.50
CA LEU A 267 51.81 -12.95 39.15
C LEU A 267 52.54 -12.58 40.46
N GLN A 268 53.00 -11.33 40.58
CA GLN A 268 53.65 -10.81 41.77
C GLN A 268 52.68 -10.65 42.95
N SER A 269 51.42 -10.23 42.71
CA SER A 269 50.39 -10.12 43.74
C SER A 269 49.90 -11.50 44.27
N ILE A 270 49.94 -12.52 43.41
CA ILE A 270 49.62 -13.90 43.78
C ILE A 270 50.76 -14.48 44.64
N ASN A 271 52.02 -14.25 44.28
CA ASN A 271 53.14 -14.67 45.12
C ASN A 271 53.12 -13.98 46.50
N GLU A 272 52.86 -12.67 46.56
CA GLU A 272 52.78 -11.96 47.84
C GLU A 272 51.61 -12.45 48.72
N SER A 273 50.46 -12.76 48.12
CA SER A 273 49.30 -13.27 48.88
C SER A 273 49.52 -14.70 49.36
N ILE A 274 50.18 -15.56 48.57
CA ILE A 274 50.59 -16.91 48.98
C ILE A 274 51.61 -16.83 50.12
N GLU A 275 52.60 -15.94 50.02
CA GLU A 275 53.65 -15.79 51.04
C GLU A 275 53.10 -15.21 52.36
N LYS A 276 52.21 -14.22 52.30
CA LYS A 276 51.48 -13.70 53.47
C LYS A 276 50.60 -14.76 54.12
N THR A 277 49.89 -15.56 53.33
CA THR A 277 49.04 -16.64 53.88
C THR A 277 49.89 -17.74 54.52
N ALA A 278 51.05 -18.08 53.94
CA ALA A 278 51.98 -19.05 54.51
C ALA A 278 52.63 -18.54 55.82
N ALA A 279 52.99 -17.25 55.89
CA ALA A 279 53.51 -16.63 57.10
C ALA A 279 52.46 -16.58 58.23
N GLN A 280 51.21 -16.26 57.90
CA GLN A 280 50.12 -16.17 58.86
C GLN A 280 49.69 -17.55 59.38
N GLY A 281 49.71 -18.57 58.52
CA GLY A 281 49.49 -19.97 58.93
C GLY A 281 50.57 -20.49 59.87
N ARG A 282 51.84 -20.09 59.66
CA ARG A 282 52.94 -20.42 60.58
C ARG A 282 52.75 -19.79 61.96
N LEU A 283 52.39 -18.51 62.03
CA LEU A 283 52.16 -17.81 63.30
C LEU A 283 50.99 -18.41 64.08
N GLN A 284 49.87 -18.72 63.42
CA GLN A 284 48.73 -19.40 64.07
C GLN A 284 49.10 -20.80 64.56
N HIS A 285 49.92 -21.54 63.82
CA HIS A 285 50.36 -22.86 64.23
C HIS A 285 51.29 -22.79 65.46
N GLU A 286 52.16 -21.79 65.52
CA GLU A 286 53.06 -21.57 66.66
C GLU A 286 52.28 -21.13 67.91
N GLU A 287 51.27 -20.28 67.74
CA GLU A 287 50.33 -19.88 68.80
C GLU A 287 49.52 -21.06 69.33
N MET A 288 49.00 -21.92 68.43
CA MET A 288 48.26 -23.13 68.78
C MET A 288 49.15 -24.14 69.54
N LEU A 289 50.41 -24.30 69.14
CA LEU A 289 51.38 -25.13 69.86
C LEU A 289 51.72 -24.56 71.25
N GLY A 290 51.78 -23.23 71.38
CA GLY A 290 51.91 -22.54 72.66
C GLY A 290 50.72 -22.81 73.59
N GLN A 291 49.50 -22.68 73.07
CA GLN A 291 48.28 -22.97 73.83
C GLN A 291 48.22 -24.44 74.26
N LEU A 292 48.62 -25.39 73.39
CA LEU A 292 48.71 -26.81 73.74
C LEU A 292 49.74 -27.09 74.84
N ARG A 293 50.87 -26.37 74.88
CA ARG A 293 51.85 -26.47 75.98
C ARG A 293 51.30 -25.94 77.30
N VAL A 294 50.57 -24.83 77.28
CA VAL A 294 49.91 -24.27 78.47
C VAL A 294 48.82 -25.20 78.97
N LEU A 295 48.03 -25.80 78.07
CA LEU A 295 46.97 -26.75 78.39
C LEU A 295 47.55 -28.06 78.96
N SER A 296 48.67 -28.54 78.41
CA SER A 296 49.45 -29.66 78.97
C SER A 296 49.99 -29.35 80.37
N ALA A 297 50.51 -28.14 80.61
CA ALA A 297 51.00 -27.72 81.92
C ALA A 297 49.86 -27.62 82.97
N LEU A 298 48.71 -27.06 82.59
CA LEU A 298 47.51 -26.99 83.44
C LEU A 298 46.94 -28.38 83.76
N LEU A 299 46.95 -29.31 82.79
CA LEU A 299 46.55 -30.69 83.01
C LEU A 299 47.54 -31.44 83.93
N LYS A 300 48.86 -31.17 83.80
CA LYS A 300 49.88 -31.73 84.70
C LYS A 300 49.71 -31.24 86.15
N ASP A 301 49.39 -29.96 86.37
CA ASP A 301 49.15 -29.40 87.71
C ASP A 301 47.81 -29.86 88.30
N GLY A 302 46.76 -30.02 87.48
CA GLY A 302 45.45 -30.51 87.91
C GLY A 302 45.43 -32.01 88.29
N PHE A 303 46.26 -32.84 87.66
CA PHE A 303 46.31 -34.30 87.89
C PHE A 303 47.51 -34.77 88.74
N ARG A 304 48.35 -33.87 89.27
CA ARG A 304 49.53 -34.19 90.12
C ARG A 304 50.42 -35.30 89.54
N LEU A 305 50.77 -35.19 88.27
CA LEU A 305 51.73 -36.11 87.62
C LEU A 305 53.18 -35.69 87.92
N PRO A 306 54.15 -36.62 87.92
CA PRO A 306 55.56 -36.31 88.18
C PRO A 306 56.13 -35.33 87.13
N LYS A 307 56.94 -34.37 87.60
CA LYS A 307 57.63 -33.40 86.74
C LYS A 307 58.97 -33.98 86.29
N ASP A 308 58.99 -34.53 85.09
CA ASP A 308 60.19 -34.62 84.25
C ASP A 308 60.02 -33.67 83.05
#